data_AF-A0A354UEL5-F1
#
_entry.id   AF-A0A354UEL5-F1
#
_cell.length_a   1.000
_cell.length_b   1.000
_cell.length_c   1.000
_cell.angle_alpha   90.00
_cell.angle_beta   90.00
_cell.angle_gamma   90.00
#
_symmetry.space_group_name_H-M   'P 1'
#
loop_
_entity.id
_entity.type
_entity.pdbx_description
1 polymer ?
#
loop_
_entity_poly.entity_id
_entity_poly.type
_entity_poly.pdbx_seq_one_letter_code
_entity_poly.pdbx_strand_id
1 'polypeptide(L)'
;MVGKFISDIVLQTLSFVADNERENIKKRQAEGIRIAKEKGKHLGRPKLKLSKNFQAIADEYKKKEIKLTQALSSLKMNRSGFYKHIKSL
;
A
#
# COMPACT_ATOMS: atom_id res chain seq x y z
N MET A 1 20.46 46.62 10.38
CA MET A 1 19.29 46.30 11.24
C MET A 1 18.03 46.06 10.39
N VAL A 2 17.67 46.98 9.48
CA VAL A 2 16.49 46.85 8.59
C VAL A 2 16.57 45.66 7.61
N GLY A 3 17.72 45.41 6.98
CA GLY A 3 17.86 44.31 6.01
C GLY A 3 17.61 42.92 6.61
N LYS A 4 18.03 42.69 7.86
CA LYS A 4 17.76 41.43 8.57
C LYS A 4 16.26 41.26 8.84
N PHE A 5 15.60 42.31 9.32
CA PHE A 5 14.16 42.31 9.58
C PHE A 5 13.33 42.02 8.32
N ILE A 6 13.67 42.64 7.19
CA ILE A 6 13.00 42.38 5.91
C ILE A 6 13.21 40.91 5.48
N SER A 7 14.44 40.40 5.56
CA SER A 7 14.72 39.00 5.23
C SER A 7 13.95 38.02 6.10
N ASP A 8 13.83 38.30 7.40
CA ASP A 8 13.10 37.45 8.35
C ASP A 8 11.60 37.40 8.01
N ILE A 9 10.98 38.53 7.68
CA ILE A 9 9.57 38.58 7.25
C ILE A 9 9.35 37.85 5.93
N VAL A 10 10.24 38.05 4.95
CA VAL A 10 10.15 37.37 3.66
C VAL A 10 10.24 35.86 3.86
N LEU A 11 11.18 35.38 4.68
CA LEU A 11 11.32 33.96 4.97
C LEU A 11 10.07 33.39 5.67
N GLN A 12 9.53 34.10 6.68
CA GLN A 12 8.29 33.68 7.35
C GLN A 12 7.11 33.59 6.39
N THR A 13 6.98 34.57 5.49
CA THR A 13 5.90 34.59 4.49
C THR A 13 6.03 33.42 3.52
N LEU A 14 7.24 33.15 3.02
CA LEU A 14 7.49 32.01 2.13
C LEU A 14 7.20 30.67 2.82
N SER A 15 7.61 30.52 4.07
CA SER A 15 7.29 29.33 4.87
C SER A 15 5.78 29.13 5.02
N PHE A 16 5.04 30.19 5.35
CA PHE A 16 3.58 30.13 5.48
C PHE A 16 2.91 29.73 4.16
N VAL A 17 3.33 30.30 3.03
CA VAL A 17 2.79 29.96 1.71
C VAL A 17 3.09 28.50 1.35
N ALA A 18 4.31 28.03 1.62
CA ALA A 18 4.70 26.65 1.38
C ALA A 18 3.87 25.66 2.21
N ASP A 19 3.64 25.97 3.49
CA ASP A 19 2.81 25.14 4.37
C ASP A 19 1.35 25.12 3.90
N ASN A 20 0.81 26.28 3.51
CA ASN A 20 -0.56 26.36 2.99
C ASN A 20 -0.74 25.52 1.71
N GLU A 21 0.20 25.61 0.76
CA GLU A 21 0.11 24.84 -0.48
C GLU A 21 0.24 23.34 -0.21
N ARG A 22 1.10 22.93 0.72
CA ARG A 22 1.20 21.53 1.14
C ARG A 22 -0.12 20.99 1.68
N GLU A 23 -0.82 21.76 2.50
CA GLU A 23 -2.14 21.39 3.00
C GLU A 23 -3.19 21.35 1.89
N ASN A 24 -3.15 22.29 0.94
CA ASN A 24 -4.07 22.29 -0.22
C ASN A 24 -3.86 21.08 -1.14
N ILE A 25 -2.62 20.65 -1.36
CA ILE A 25 -2.31 19.44 -2.13
C ILE A 25 -2.89 18.20 -1.46
N LYS A 26 -2.71 18.05 -0.13
CA LYS A 26 -3.26 16.93 0.62
C LYS A 26 -4.79 16.91 0.60
N LYS A 27 -5.45 18.06 0.76
CA LYS A 27 -6.92 18.18 0.67
C LYS A 27 -7.42 17.71 -0.70
N ARG A 28 -6.79 18.18 -1.79
CA ARG A 28 -7.11 17.75 -3.16
C ARG A 28 -6.85 16.25 -3.37
N GLN A 29 -5.76 15.72 -2.84
CA GLN A 29 -5.47 14.29 -2.91
C GLN A 29 -6.52 13.45 -2.17
N ALA A 30 -6.90 13.86 -0.97
CA ALA A 30 -7.93 13.18 -0.17
C ALA A 30 -9.28 13.17 -0.91
N GLU A 31 -9.64 14.30 -1.52
CA GLU A 31 -10.85 14.42 -2.33
C GLU A 31 -10.81 13.50 -3.57
N GLY A 32 -9.69 13.47 -4.29
CA GLY A 32 -9.50 12.55 -5.41
C GLY A 32 -9.60 11.08 -5.00
N ILE A 33 -9.05 10.72 -3.84
CA ILE A 33 -9.16 9.38 -3.25
C ILE A 33 -10.62 9.05 -2.90
N ARG A 34 -11.37 10.00 -2.31
CA ARG A 34 -12.79 9.85 -1.99
C ARG A 34 -13.61 9.54 -3.24
N ILE A 35 -13.46 10.35 -4.29
CA ILE A 35 -14.13 10.16 -5.58
C ILE A 35 -13.76 8.81 -6.20
N ALA A 36 -12.49 8.38 -6.12
CA ALA A 36 -12.07 7.09 -6.63
C ALA A 36 -12.72 5.91 -5.89
N LYS A 37 -12.85 6.01 -4.55
CA LYS A 37 -13.57 5.02 -3.73
C LYS A 37 -15.05 4.96 -4.10
N GLU A 38 -15.71 6.10 -4.25
CA GLU A 38 -17.13 6.19 -4.63
C GLU A 38 -17.39 5.58 -6.02
N LYS A 39 -16.45 5.75 -6.96
CA LYS A 39 -16.49 5.10 -8.27
C LYS A 39 -16.11 3.61 -8.24
N GLY A 40 -15.85 3.03 -7.08
CA GLY A 40 -15.45 1.64 -6.91
C GLY A 40 -14.07 1.30 -7.48
N LYS A 41 -13.19 2.29 -7.71
CA LYS A 41 -11.83 2.03 -8.18
C LYS A 41 -11.02 1.35 -7.08
N HIS A 42 -10.29 0.29 -7.44
CA HIS A 42 -9.34 -0.34 -6.52
C HIS A 42 -8.20 0.64 -6.19
N LEU A 43 -7.97 0.85 -4.89
CA LEU A 43 -6.89 1.70 -4.39
C LEU A 43 -5.84 0.87 -3.67
N GLY A 44 -4.57 1.23 -3.86
CA GLY A 44 -3.43 0.53 -3.27
C GLY A 44 -3.05 -0.74 -4.01
N ARG A 45 -2.26 -1.60 -3.36
CA ARG A 45 -1.71 -2.81 -3.97
C ARG A 45 -2.84 -3.78 -4.37
N PRO A 46 -2.89 -4.25 -5.63
CA PRO A 46 -3.84 -5.29 -6.05
C PRO A 46 -3.74 -6.54 -5.19
N LYS A 47 -4.87 -7.22 -4.96
CA LYS A 47 -4.88 -8.53 -4.31
C LYS A 47 -4.09 -9.52 -5.16
N LEU A 48 -3.30 -10.37 -4.49
CA LEU A 48 -2.58 -11.45 -5.16
C LEU A 48 -3.61 -12.40 -5.77
N LYS A 49 -3.48 -12.69 -7.07
CA LYS A 49 -4.27 -13.72 -7.74
C LYS A 49 -3.64 -15.07 -7.39
N LEU A 50 -4.39 -15.92 -6.70
CA LEU A 50 -3.96 -17.29 -6.42
C LEU A 50 -3.93 -18.08 -7.73
N SER A 51 -2.96 -18.97 -7.86
CA SER A 51 -2.91 -19.92 -8.96
C SER A 51 -4.06 -20.93 -8.83
N LYS A 52 -4.55 -21.47 -9.95
CA LYS A 52 -5.66 -22.44 -9.95
C LYS A 52 -5.37 -23.68 -9.11
N ASN A 53 -4.09 -24.08 -9.03
CA ASN A 53 -3.62 -25.22 -8.24
C ASN A 53 -3.37 -24.89 -6.76
N PHE A 54 -3.62 -23.65 -6.29
CA PHE A 54 -3.37 -23.28 -4.90
C PHE A 54 -4.12 -24.18 -3.92
N GLN A 55 -5.40 -24.49 -4.22
CA GLN A 55 -6.23 -25.31 -3.35
C GLN A 55 -5.65 -26.72 -3.19
N ALA A 56 -5.33 -27.39 -4.30
CA ALA A 56 -4.78 -28.74 -4.28
C ALA A 56 -3.46 -28.81 -3.49
N ILE A 57 -2.54 -27.88 -3.75
CA ILE A 57 -1.25 -27.81 -3.05
C ILE A 57 -1.44 -27.45 -1.56
N ALA A 58 -2.41 -26.60 -1.23
CA ALA A 58 -2.73 -26.28 0.16
C ALA A 58 -3.29 -27.50 0.91
N ASP A 59 -4.12 -28.31 0.25
CA ASP A 59 -4.68 -29.54 0.82
C ASP A 59 -3.60 -30.62 1.02
N GLU A 60 -2.73 -30.85 0.04
CA GLU A 60 -1.56 -31.73 0.15
C GLU A 60 -0.64 -31.31 1.31
N TYR A 61 -0.40 -30.00 1.45
CA TYR A 61 0.37 -29.46 2.57
C TYR A 61 -0.34 -29.65 3.92
N LYS A 62 -1.66 -29.40 4.01
CA LYS A 62 -2.47 -29.63 5.23
C LYS A 62 -2.46 -31.10 5.65
N LYS A 63 -2.46 -32.03 4.69
CA LYS A 63 -2.32 -33.48 4.92
C LYS A 63 -0.90 -33.94 5.24
N LYS A 64 0.08 -33.03 5.22
CA LYS A 64 1.52 -33.30 5.40
C LYS A 64 2.13 -34.21 4.32
N GLU A 65 1.51 -34.26 3.13
CA GLU A 65 1.99 -35.04 1.99
C GLU A 65 3.18 -34.36 1.31
N ILE A 66 3.23 -33.03 1.36
CA ILE A 66 4.34 -32.22 0.83
C ILE A 66 4.94 -31.29 1.89
N LYS A 67 6.22 -30.97 1.74
CA LYS A 67 6.89 -29.97 2.60
C LYS A 67 6.50 -28.55 2.17
N LEU A 68 6.56 -27.62 3.13
CA LEU A 68 6.34 -26.19 2.87
C LEU A 68 7.21 -25.67 1.72
N THR A 69 8.49 -26.05 1.67
CA THR A 69 9.40 -25.61 0.60
C THR A 69 8.94 -26.04 -0.80
N GLN A 70 8.38 -27.25 -0.92
CA GLN A 70 7.84 -27.76 -2.18
C GLN A 70 6.57 -26.99 -2.56
N ALA A 71 5.65 -26.78 -1.63
CA ALA A 71 4.45 -25.99 -1.86
C ALA A 71 4.78 -24.56 -2.35
N LEU A 72 5.73 -23.90 -1.69
CA LEU A 72 6.14 -22.53 -2.04
C LEU A 72 6.81 -22.45 -3.41
N SER A 73 7.66 -23.44 -3.75
CA SER A 73 8.31 -23.51 -5.06
C SER A 73 7.27 -23.71 -6.17
N SER A 74 6.35 -24.66 -5.99
CA SER A 74 5.28 -24.96 -6.95
C SER A 74 4.34 -23.78 -7.17
N LEU A 75 4.05 -23.01 -6.12
CA LEU A 75 3.16 -21.85 -6.16
C LEU A 75 3.87 -20.53 -6.47
N LYS A 76 5.21 -20.54 -6.59
CA LYS A 76 6.06 -19.35 -6.73
C LYS A 76 5.69 -18.24 -5.74
N MET A 77 5.44 -18.63 -4.49
CA MET A 77 4.93 -17.74 -3.44
C MET A 77 5.89 -17.69 -2.25
N ASN A 78 5.91 -16.55 -1.55
CA ASN A 78 6.66 -16.45 -0.29
C ASN A 78 5.88 -17.08 0.88
N ARG A 79 6.60 -17.41 1.96
CA ARG A 79 6.06 -18.04 3.17
C ARG A 79 4.88 -17.26 3.76
N SER A 80 5.03 -15.96 3.93
CA SER A 80 4.02 -15.11 4.58
C SER A 80 2.72 -15.05 3.78
N GLY A 81 2.81 -14.94 2.45
CA GLY A 81 1.67 -14.99 1.54
C GLY A 81 0.96 -16.33 1.61
N PHE A 82 1.72 -17.42 1.60
CA PHE A 82 1.16 -18.77 1.68
C PHE A 82 0.37 -18.99 2.97
N TYR A 83 0.93 -18.66 4.14
CA TYR A 83 0.23 -18.80 5.41
C TYR A 83 -1.00 -17.87 5.53
N LYS A 84 -0.91 -16.66 5.00
CA LYS A 84 -2.06 -15.74 4.95
C LYS A 84 -3.23 -16.36 4.21
N HIS A 85 -2.96 -17.03 3.09
CA HIS A 85 -3.99 -17.64 2.25
C HIS A 85 -4.49 -18.97 2.79
N ILE A 86 -3.64 -19.79 3.42
CA ILE A 86 -4.07 -21.01 4.11
C ILE A 86 -4.95 -20.72 5.32
N LYS A 87 -4.69 -19.66 6.08
CA LYS A 87 -5.54 -19.27 7.22
C LYS A 87 -6.94 -18.81 6.79
N SER A 88 -7.06 -18.26 5.58
CA SER A 88 -8.35 -17.83 5.02
C SER A 88 -9.12 -18.94 4.30
N LEU A 89 -8.56 -20.15 4.23
CA LEU A 89 -9.15 -21.37 3.66
C LEU A 89 -9.71 -22.27 4.75
#